data_AF-A0A6I3GT75-F1
#
_entry.id   AF-A0A6I3GT75-F1
#
_cell.length_a   1.000
_cell.length_b   1.000
_cell.length_c   1.000
_cell.angle_alpha   90.00
_cell.angle_beta   90.00
_cell.angle_gamma   90.00
#
_symmetry.space_group_name_H-M   'P 1'
#
loop_
_entity.id
_entity.type
_entity.pdbx_description
1 polymer ?
#
loop_
_entity_poly.entity_id
_entity_poly.type
_entity_poly.pdbx_seq_one_letter_code
_entity_poly.pdbx_strand_id
1 'polypeptide(L)'
;KYGLGAEFITILKTINMLGMDRKETVDVQGVSVSPRDLLTASLPDPGTLGERMRGKTCAGALIKGLDKEGNPKACYIYNVVDNAWSMKEFGDQAVVWQTAINPVIAMELIQNGTWKPLGVNGPEWFESKPFLDLLEEYGTSWHIRDEDTSGITK
;
A
#
# COMPACT_ATOMS: atom_id res chain seq x y z
N LYS A 1 4.54 -4.69 7.88
CA LYS A 1 5.97 -4.83 7.50
C LYS A 1 6.09 -4.50 6.02
N TYR A 2 7.08 -3.70 5.62
CA TYR A 2 7.31 -3.40 4.20
C TYR A 2 8.22 -4.46 3.58
N GLY A 3 7.89 -4.92 2.37
CA GLY A 3 8.66 -5.90 1.62
C GLY A 3 9.87 -5.29 0.91
N LEU A 4 10.80 -4.68 1.67
CA LEU A 4 12.01 -4.10 1.09
C LEU A 4 13.12 -5.15 1.01
N GLY A 5 13.63 -5.40 -0.20
CA GLY A 5 14.79 -6.26 -0.41
C GLY A 5 16.07 -5.67 0.18
N ALA A 6 17.02 -6.53 0.58
CA ALA A 6 18.27 -6.09 1.20
C ALA A 6 19.10 -5.15 0.31
N GLU A 7 19.08 -5.39 -1.01
CA GLU A 7 19.72 -4.53 -2.01
C GLU A 7 19.10 -3.13 -2.01
N PHE A 8 17.76 -3.04 -2.07
CA PHE A 8 17.06 -1.76 -2.04
C PHE A 8 17.31 -0.98 -0.75
N ILE A 9 17.34 -1.67 0.41
CA ILE A 9 17.71 -1.06 1.69
C ILE A 9 19.13 -0.50 1.64
N THR A 10 20.06 -1.24 1.02
CA THR A 10 21.44 -0.78 0.86
C THR A 10 21.51 0.47 0.00
N ILE A 11 20.79 0.51 -1.13
CA ILE A 11 20.70 1.69 -2.01
C ILE A 11 20.17 2.91 -1.24
N LEU A 12 19.08 2.76 -0.48
CA LEU A 12 18.52 3.86 0.32
C LEU A 12 19.52 4.36 1.38
N LYS A 13 20.24 3.45 2.04
CA LYS A 13 21.30 3.82 3.00
C LYS A 13 22.45 4.56 2.32
N THR A 14 22.86 4.15 1.12
CA THR A 14 23.90 4.84 0.35
C THR A 14 23.45 6.23 -0.06
N ILE A 15 22.22 6.38 -0.57
CA ILE A 15 21.61 7.69 -0.89
C ILE A 15 21.66 8.62 0.32
N ASN A 16 21.22 8.13 1.48
CA ASN A 16 21.22 8.90 2.73
C ASN A 16 22.64 9.23 3.22
N MET A 17 23.57 8.27 3.17
CA MET A 17 24.96 8.46 3.59
C MET A 17 25.67 9.55 2.77
N LEU A 18 25.36 9.62 1.48
CA LEU A 18 25.87 10.65 0.57
C LEU A 18 25.12 11.99 0.68
N GLY A 19 24.03 12.05 1.46
CA GLY A 19 23.18 13.23 1.60
C GLY A 19 22.35 13.55 0.35
N MET A 20 22.14 12.58 -0.53
CA MET A 20 21.40 12.74 -1.79
C MET A 20 19.88 12.82 -1.59
N ASP A 21 19.39 12.63 -0.36
CA ASP A 21 17.99 12.78 0.05
C ASP A 21 17.67 14.15 0.67
N ARG A 22 18.67 15.02 0.85
CA ARG A 22 18.53 16.34 1.47
C ARG A 22 17.90 17.37 0.55
N LYS A 23 17.17 18.31 1.16
CA LYS A 23 16.51 19.41 0.43
C LYS A 23 17.42 20.62 0.30
N GLU A 24 18.31 20.81 1.26
CA GLU A 24 19.25 21.92 1.33
C GLU A 24 20.15 21.93 0.10
N THR A 25 20.31 23.11 -0.48
CA THR A 25 21.03 23.28 -1.74
C THR A 25 22.54 23.31 -1.53
N VAL A 26 23.27 22.80 -2.50
CA VAL A 26 24.73 22.92 -2.61
C VAL A 26 25.09 23.72 -3.86
N ASP A 27 26.23 24.43 -3.84
CA ASP A 27 26.75 25.09 -5.04
C ASP A 27 27.39 24.07 -5.97
N VAL A 28 26.92 24.03 -7.22
CA VAL A 28 27.50 23.24 -8.30
C VAL A 28 27.86 24.20 -9.42
N GLN A 29 29.12 24.66 -9.43
CA GLN A 29 29.64 25.59 -10.45
C GLN A 29 28.83 26.90 -10.54
N GLY A 30 28.43 27.45 -9.39
CA GLY A 30 27.63 28.69 -9.33
C GLY A 30 26.12 28.48 -9.46
N VAL A 31 25.65 27.24 -9.62
CA VAL A 31 24.23 26.90 -9.62
C VAL A 31 23.84 26.26 -8.29
N SER A 32 22.82 26.81 -7.64
CA SER A 32 22.27 26.26 -6.41
C SER A 32 21.37 25.06 -6.74
N VAL A 33 21.77 23.86 -6.33
CA VAL A 33 21.08 22.60 -6.66
C VAL A 33 20.74 21.82 -5.39
N SER A 34 19.51 21.32 -5.29
CA SER A 34 19.11 20.36 -4.25
C SER A 34 19.54 18.94 -4.64
N PRO A 35 20.34 18.22 -3.84
CA PRO A 35 20.75 16.85 -4.15
C PRO A 35 19.56 15.90 -4.42
N ARG A 36 18.47 16.06 -3.66
CA ARG A 36 17.25 15.27 -3.83
C ARG A 36 16.57 15.53 -5.17
N ASP A 37 16.52 16.78 -5.60
CA ASP A 37 15.87 17.12 -6.85
C ASP A 37 16.72 16.64 -8.04
N LEU A 38 18.05 16.70 -7.93
CA LEU A 38 18.97 16.08 -8.89
C LEU A 38 18.79 14.56 -8.97
N LEU A 39 18.70 13.89 -7.82
CA LEU A 39 18.44 12.44 -7.76
C LEU A 39 17.11 12.12 -8.45
N THR A 40 16.04 12.85 -8.12
CA THR A 40 14.71 12.66 -8.71
C THR A 40 14.72 12.85 -10.22
N ALA A 41 15.39 13.91 -10.71
CA ALA A 41 15.52 14.17 -12.15
C ALA A 41 16.34 13.10 -12.90
N SER A 42 17.19 12.35 -12.18
CA SER A 42 18.01 11.27 -12.75
C SER A 42 17.29 9.92 -12.79
N LEU A 43 16.15 9.79 -12.08
CA LEU A 43 15.38 8.56 -12.01
C LEU A 43 14.34 8.51 -13.14
N PRO A 44 13.99 7.30 -13.62
CA PRO A 44 12.89 7.15 -14.57
C PRO A 44 11.57 7.61 -13.95
N ASP A 45 10.67 8.14 -14.78
CA ASP A 45 9.33 8.54 -14.35
C ASP A 45 8.59 7.33 -13.75
N PRO A 46 8.19 7.37 -12.46
CA PRO A 46 7.46 6.29 -11.81
C PRO A 46 6.18 5.86 -12.54
N GLY A 47 5.49 6.79 -13.20
CA GLY A 47 4.26 6.49 -13.95
C GLY A 47 4.50 5.60 -15.17
N THR A 48 5.72 5.60 -15.72
CA THR A 48 6.09 4.82 -16.91
C THR A 48 6.64 3.42 -16.58
N LEU A 49 6.82 3.11 -15.30
CA LEU A 49 7.43 1.84 -14.87
C LEU A 49 6.47 0.65 -14.93
N GLY A 50 5.16 0.89 -15.00
CA GLY A 50 4.13 -0.15 -14.93
C GLY A 50 4.33 -1.29 -15.93
N GLU A 51 4.64 -0.99 -17.20
CA GLU A 51 4.87 -2.01 -18.24
C GLU A 51 6.13 -2.87 -18.00
N ARG A 52 7.12 -2.31 -17.30
CA ARG A 52 8.38 -2.99 -17.00
C ARG A 52 8.30 -3.80 -15.71
N MET A 53 7.34 -3.49 -14.84
CA MET A 53 7.13 -4.16 -13.57
C MET A 53 6.49 -5.54 -13.76
N ARG A 54 7.01 -6.51 -13.00
CA ARG A 54 6.50 -7.88 -12.97
C ARG A 54 6.37 -8.33 -11.54
N GLY A 55 5.40 -9.21 -11.31
CA GLY A 55 5.12 -9.76 -9.99
C GLY A 55 3.81 -9.24 -9.42
N LYS A 56 3.62 -9.52 -8.13
CA LYS A 56 2.39 -9.24 -7.41
C LYS A 56 2.66 -8.37 -6.20
N THR A 57 1.72 -7.50 -5.89
CA THR A 57 1.69 -6.78 -4.62
C THR A 57 0.81 -7.53 -3.64
N CYS A 58 1.14 -7.43 -2.35
CA CYS A 58 0.34 -7.99 -1.27
C CYS A 58 0.22 -6.93 -0.17
N ALA A 59 -1.01 -6.51 0.09
CA ALA A 59 -1.34 -5.58 1.16
C ALA A 59 -2.23 -6.32 2.17
N GLY A 60 -1.92 -6.20 3.45
CA GLY A 60 -2.65 -6.94 4.47
C GLY A 60 -2.27 -6.57 5.89
N ALA A 61 -3.07 -7.04 6.84
CA ALA A 61 -2.90 -6.82 8.26
C ALA A 61 -2.78 -8.17 8.99
N LEU A 62 -1.77 -8.27 9.86
CA LEU A 62 -1.60 -9.38 10.80
C LEU A 62 -2.25 -8.98 12.12
N ILE A 63 -3.28 -9.70 12.52
CA ILE A 63 -4.04 -9.49 13.75
C ILE A 63 -3.70 -10.62 14.71
N LYS A 64 -3.34 -10.26 15.94
CA LYS A 64 -3.08 -11.20 17.05
C LYS A 64 -3.75 -10.67 18.31
N GLY A 65 -4.48 -11.51 19.01
CA GLY A 65 -5.15 -11.13 20.24
C GLY A 65 -6.11 -12.21 20.74
N LEU A 66 -7.07 -11.80 21.54
CA LEU A 66 -8.16 -12.67 21.99
C LEU A 66 -9.37 -12.47 21.08
N ASP A 67 -10.06 -13.56 20.77
CA ASP A 67 -11.38 -13.50 20.12
C ASP A 67 -12.46 -12.98 21.08
N LYS A 68 -13.71 -12.93 20.61
CA LYS A 68 -14.84 -12.42 21.40
C LYS A 68 -15.17 -13.31 22.60
N GLU A 69 -14.77 -14.57 22.54
CA GLU A 69 -14.93 -15.60 23.56
C GLU A 69 -13.73 -15.66 24.53
N GLY A 70 -12.69 -14.88 24.27
CA GLY A 70 -11.47 -14.79 25.08
C GLY A 70 -10.43 -15.88 24.79
N ASN A 71 -10.50 -16.55 23.65
CA ASN A 71 -9.51 -17.53 23.21
C ASN A 71 -8.41 -16.86 22.36
N PRO A 72 -7.16 -17.34 22.42
CA PRO A 72 -6.10 -16.91 21.52
C PRO A 72 -6.47 -17.06 20.04
N LYS A 73 -6.35 -15.96 19.28
CA LYS A 73 -6.59 -15.94 17.83
C LYS A 73 -5.54 -15.09 17.12
N ALA A 74 -5.06 -15.61 16.00
CA ALA A 74 -4.19 -14.90 15.09
C ALA A 74 -4.63 -15.16 13.66
N CYS A 75 -4.68 -14.10 12.85
CA CYS A 75 -4.99 -14.22 11.42
C CYS A 75 -4.28 -13.14 10.60
N TYR A 76 -4.10 -13.43 9.32
CA TYR A 76 -3.61 -12.49 8.32
C TYR A 76 -4.72 -12.26 7.29
N ILE A 77 -5.26 -11.05 7.24
CA ILE A 77 -6.16 -10.60 6.17
C ILE A 77 -5.35 -9.88 5.11
N TYR A 78 -5.54 -10.24 3.83
CA TYR A 78 -4.72 -9.71 2.75
C TYR A 78 -5.42 -9.70 1.40
N ASN A 79 -4.97 -8.80 0.53
CA ASN A 79 -5.35 -8.66 -0.87
C ASN A 79 -4.08 -8.75 -1.74
N VAL A 80 -4.17 -9.51 -2.83
CA VAL A 80 -3.06 -9.71 -3.78
C VAL A 80 -3.48 -9.21 -5.15
N VAL A 81 -2.64 -8.40 -5.77
CA VAL A 81 -2.88 -7.87 -7.11
C VAL A 81 -1.68 -8.16 -8.01
N ASP A 82 -1.95 -8.69 -9.20
CA ASP A 82 -0.94 -8.94 -10.21
C ASP A 82 -0.76 -7.69 -11.10
N ASN A 83 0.48 -7.25 -11.28
CA ASN A 83 0.77 -6.07 -12.09
C ASN A 83 0.38 -6.26 -13.56
N ALA A 84 0.54 -7.46 -14.12
CA ALA A 84 0.13 -7.71 -15.50
C ALA A 84 -1.39 -7.61 -15.67
N TRP A 85 -2.15 -8.05 -14.67
CA TRP A 85 -3.60 -7.89 -14.67
C TRP A 85 -4.01 -6.42 -14.55
N SER A 86 -3.48 -5.68 -13.57
CA SER A 86 -3.88 -4.27 -13.36
C SER A 86 -3.49 -3.39 -14.55
N MET A 87 -2.31 -3.61 -15.14
CA MET A 87 -1.89 -2.94 -16.36
C MET A 87 -2.80 -3.26 -17.54
N LYS A 88 -3.24 -4.51 -17.69
CA LYS A 88 -4.13 -4.91 -18.79
C LYS A 88 -5.53 -4.33 -18.66
N GLU A 89 -6.12 -4.38 -17.47
CA GLU A 89 -7.53 -3.99 -17.26
C GLU A 89 -7.70 -2.48 -17.03
N PHE A 90 -6.70 -1.82 -16.42
CA PHE A 90 -6.79 -0.42 -16.00
C PHE A 90 -5.69 0.48 -16.56
N GLY A 91 -4.63 -0.08 -17.14
CA GLY A 91 -3.48 0.72 -17.61
C GLY A 91 -2.53 1.18 -16.50
N ASP A 92 -2.78 0.76 -15.25
CA ASP A 92 -2.06 1.23 -14.06
C ASP A 92 -1.34 0.09 -13.34
N GLN A 93 -0.18 0.42 -12.76
CA GLN A 93 0.60 -0.52 -11.96
C GLN A 93 -0.14 -0.96 -10.69
N ALA A 94 0.13 -2.18 -10.22
CA ALA A 94 -0.62 -2.80 -9.13
C ALA A 94 -0.67 -1.96 -7.83
N VAL A 95 0.40 -1.22 -7.51
CA VAL A 95 0.47 -0.34 -6.32
C VAL A 95 -0.48 0.85 -6.45
N VAL A 96 -0.53 1.47 -7.63
CA VAL A 96 -1.40 2.62 -7.92
C VAL A 96 -2.84 2.16 -7.88
N TRP A 97 -3.14 1.06 -8.57
CA TRP A 97 -4.47 0.46 -8.58
C TRP A 97 -4.95 0.11 -7.16
N GLN A 98 -4.14 -0.60 -6.37
CA GLN A 98 -4.50 -0.96 -4.99
C GLN A 98 -4.70 0.23 -4.07
N THR A 99 -4.07 1.37 -4.37
CA THR A 99 -4.27 2.61 -3.61
C THR A 99 -5.57 3.29 -4.03
N ALA A 100 -5.81 3.39 -5.34
CA ALA A 100 -6.93 4.10 -5.94
C ALA A 100 -8.28 3.42 -5.70
N ILE A 101 -8.32 2.08 -5.60
CA ILE A 101 -9.59 1.36 -5.46
C ILE A 101 -10.29 1.64 -4.12
N ASN A 102 -9.53 1.89 -3.05
CA ASN A 102 -10.11 2.12 -1.71
C ASN A 102 -11.01 3.38 -1.65
N PRO A 103 -10.56 4.58 -2.09
CA PRO A 103 -11.44 5.74 -2.10
C PRO A 103 -12.60 5.59 -3.10
N VAL A 104 -12.43 4.85 -4.21
CA VAL A 104 -13.53 4.55 -5.15
C VAL A 104 -14.64 3.78 -4.44
N ILE A 105 -14.31 2.66 -3.80
CA ILE A 105 -15.27 1.85 -3.03
C ILE A 105 -15.90 2.68 -1.90
N ALA A 106 -15.10 3.46 -1.15
CA ALA A 106 -15.62 4.29 -0.08
C ALA A 106 -16.64 5.33 -0.59
N MET A 107 -16.35 5.98 -1.72
CA MET A 107 -17.28 6.93 -2.37
C MET A 107 -18.56 6.23 -2.83
N GLU A 108 -18.46 5.02 -3.39
CA GLU A 108 -19.61 4.23 -3.82
C GLU A 108 -20.54 3.87 -2.64
N LEU A 109 -19.96 3.43 -1.52
CA LEU A 109 -20.70 3.10 -0.29
C LEU A 109 -21.33 4.33 0.36
N ILE A 110 -20.69 5.50 0.25
CA ILE A 110 -21.30 6.76 0.71
C ILE A 110 -22.45 7.14 -0.20
N GLN A 111 -22.25 7.07 -1.52
CA GLN A 111 -23.24 7.47 -2.52
C GLN A 111 -24.50 6.61 -2.47
N ASN A 112 -24.37 5.30 -2.25
CA ASN A 112 -25.51 4.39 -2.15
C ASN A 112 -26.17 4.39 -0.74
N GLY A 113 -25.60 5.15 0.21
CA GLY A 113 -26.12 5.31 1.55
C GLY A 113 -25.82 4.16 2.52
N THR A 114 -24.97 3.20 2.15
CA THR A 114 -24.51 2.12 3.04
C THR A 114 -23.60 2.69 4.13
N TRP A 115 -22.65 3.54 3.76
CA TRP A 115 -21.81 4.28 4.69
C TRP A 115 -22.37 5.70 4.86
N LYS A 116 -22.60 6.11 6.11
CA LYS A 116 -23.16 7.43 6.44
C LYS A 116 -22.23 8.16 7.41
N PRO A 117 -21.12 8.73 6.90
CA PRO A 117 -20.16 9.45 7.74
C PRO A 117 -20.81 10.63 8.46
N LEU A 118 -20.39 10.87 9.71
CA LEU A 118 -20.77 12.02 10.53
C LEU A 118 -19.47 12.73 10.95
N GLY A 119 -19.17 13.84 10.29
CA GLY A 119 -17.92 14.57 10.50
C GLY A 119 -16.74 13.88 9.82
N VAL A 120 -15.63 13.71 10.55
CA VAL A 120 -14.40 13.08 10.04
C VAL A 120 -14.30 11.68 10.64
N ASN A 121 -14.49 10.66 9.81
CA ASN A 121 -14.40 9.26 10.21
C ASN A 121 -13.34 8.54 9.38
N GLY A 122 -12.61 7.63 10.01
CA GLY A 122 -11.83 6.62 9.31
C GLY A 122 -12.72 5.47 8.80
N PRO A 123 -12.26 4.69 7.81
CA PRO A 123 -13.02 3.54 7.28
C PRO A 123 -13.35 2.49 8.34
N GLU A 124 -12.56 2.39 9.41
CA GLU A 124 -12.78 1.50 10.56
C GLU A 124 -14.06 1.82 11.35
N TRP A 125 -14.69 2.97 11.12
CA TRP A 125 -15.93 3.36 11.76
C TRP A 125 -17.18 2.72 11.13
N PHE A 126 -17.03 2.08 9.97
CA PHE A 126 -18.12 1.53 9.19
C PHE A 126 -18.06 0.00 9.10
N GLU A 127 -19.20 -0.61 8.76
CA GLU A 127 -19.26 -2.03 8.45
C GLU A 127 -18.33 -2.37 7.28
N SER A 128 -17.45 -3.35 7.49
CA SER A 128 -16.38 -3.70 6.56
C SER A 128 -16.84 -4.62 5.42
N LYS A 129 -17.85 -5.46 5.67
CA LYS A 129 -18.30 -6.47 4.70
C LYS A 129 -18.73 -5.85 3.34
N PRO A 130 -19.52 -4.76 3.28
CA PRO A 130 -19.87 -4.13 2.00
C PRO A 130 -18.66 -3.63 1.20
N PHE A 131 -17.60 -3.16 1.89
CA PHE A 131 -16.37 -2.72 1.24
C PHE A 131 -15.61 -3.90 0.63
N LEU A 132 -15.51 -4.99 1.39
CA LEU A 132 -14.84 -6.21 0.94
C LEU A 132 -15.58 -6.89 -0.22
N ASP A 133 -16.91 -6.80 -0.24
CA ASP A 133 -17.74 -7.35 -1.32
C ASP A 133 -17.54 -6.59 -2.62
N LEU A 134 -17.52 -5.26 -2.57
CA LEU A 134 -17.23 -4.44 -3.75
C LEU A 134 -15.83 -4.72 -4.31
N LEU A 135 -14.83 -5.00 -3.46
CA LEU A 135 -13.48 -5.32 -3.93
C LEU A 135 -13.46 -6.53 -4.88
N GLU A 136 -14.36 -7.50 -4.66
CA GLU A 136 -14.57 -8.66 -5.55
C GLU A 136 -15.24 -8.28 -6.87
N GLU A 137 -16.20 -7.35 -6.84
CA GLU A 137 -16.85 -6.82 -8.05
C GLU A 137 -15.87 -6.08 -8.97
N TYR A 138 -14.82 -5.46 -8.40
CA TYR A 138 -13.74 -4.82 -9.16
C TYR A 138 -12.65 -5.81 -9.66
N GLY A 139 -12.90 -7.13 -9.54
CA GLY A 139 -12.08 -8.17 -10.16
C GLY A 139 -10.88 -8.63 -9.34
N THR A 140 -10.84 -8.34 -8.03
CA THR A 140 -9.77 -8.83 -7.14
C THR A 140 -10.33 -9.54 -5.91
N SER A 141 -9.54 -10.40 -5.28
CA SER A 141 -9.98 -11.12 -4.09
C SER A 141 -9.24 -10.68 -2.83
N TRP A 142 -9.88 -10.85 -1.70
CA TRP A 142 -9.26 -10.77 -0.38
C TRP A 142 -9.37 -12.13 0.31
N HIS A 143 -8.46 -12.38 1.23
CA HIS A 143 -8.35 -13.67 1.89
C HIS A 143 -8.00 -13.48 3.37
N ILE A 144 -8.46 -14.41 4.19
CA ILE A 144 -8.03 -14.57 5.57
C ILE A 144 -7.29 -15.91 5.67
N ARG A 145 -6.11 -15.88 6.29
CA ARG A 145 -5.35 -17.07 6.65
C ARG A 145 -5.19 -17.11 8.17
N ASP A 146 -5.40 -18.27 8.76
CA ASP A 146 -5.08 -18.49 10.17
C ASP A 146 -3.57 -18.44 10.41
N GLU A 147 -3.17 -17.85 11.53
CA GLU A 147 -1.78 -17.65 11.91
C GLU A 147 -1.48 -18.29 13.27
N ASP A 148 -0.20 -18.46 13.57
CA ASP A 148 0.26 -19.01 14.85
C ASP A 148 -0.16 -18.13 16.05
N THR A 149 -0.82 -18.77 17.00
CA THR A 149 -1.31 -18.18 18.25
C THR A 149 -0.31 -18.26 19.40
N SER A 150 0.88 -18.84 19.17
CA SER A 150 1.92 -18.94 20.19
C SER A 150 2.27 -17.56 20.76
N GLY A 151 2.36 -17.48 22.08
CA GLY A 151 2.66 -16.24 22.81
C GLY A 151 1.46 -15.32 23.08
N ILE A 152 0.24 -15.69 22.64
CA ILE A 152 -0.98 -14.97 23.00
C ILE A 152 -1.52 -15.56 24.31
N THR A 153 -1.59 -14.74 25.36
CA THR A 153 -2.12 -15.12 26.67
C THR A 153 -3.41 -14.39 26.98
N LYS A 154 -4.29 -15.04 27.74
CA LYS A 154 -5.53 -14.48 28.26
C LYS A 154 -5.28 -13.50 29.41
#